data_AF-S7U6I5-F1
#
_entry.id   AF-S7U6I5-F1
#
_cell.length_a   1.000
_cell.length_b   1.000
_cell.length_c   1.000
_cell.angle_alpha   90.00
_cell.angle_beta   90.00
_cell.angle_gamma   90.00
#
_symmetry.space_group_name_H-M   'P 1'
#
loop_
_entity.id
_entity.type
_entity.pdbx_description
1 polymer ?
#
loop_
_entity_poly.entity_id
_entity_poly.type
_entity_poly.pdbx_seq_one_letter_code
_entity_poly.pdbx_strand_id
1 'polypeptide(L)'
;MSEADGIHSNEKWQEIKAQRVRVKLADGTIFRGKINLNSEAVPADRMSDFFLKGVSPFIILFDVSAQGRNSFFILNKSHIVWITPDD
;
A
#
# COMPACT_ATOMS: atom_id res chain seq x y z
N MET A 1 -44.99 -8.83 4.29
CA MET A 1 -44.28 -9.30 5.51
C MET A 1 -42.86 -9.61 5.06
N SER A 2 -41.90 -9.01 5.75
CA SER A 2 -40.59 -8.52 5.28
C SER A 2 -39.60 -9.56 4.75
N GLU A 3 -39.04 -9.29 3.55
CA GLU A 3 -37.70 -9.73 3.14
C GLU A 3 -36.68 -8.96 3.99
N ALA A 4 -35.99 -9.67 4.88
CA ALA A 4 -34.79 -9.17 5.52
C ALA A 4 -33.62 -9.92 4.89
N ASP A 5 -33.14 -9.39 3.77
CA ASP A 5 -31.85 -9.78 3.20
C ASP A 5 -30.77 -9.47 4.24
N GLY A 6 -30.27 -10.54 4.87
CA GLY A 6 -29.15 -10.46 5.77
C GLY A 6 -27.94 -9.92 5.01
N ILE A 7 -27.36 -8.83 5.49
CA ILE A 7 -26.05 -8.38 5.03
C ILE A 7 -25.06 -9.51 5.35
N HIS A 8 -24.67 -10.27 4.34
CA HIS A 8 -23.60 -11.26 4.46
C HIS A 8 -22.26 -10.52 4.65
N SER A 9 -21.96 -10.12 5.87
CA SER A 9 -20.62 -9.64 6.24
C SER A 9 -19.70 -10.86 6.40
N ASN A 10 -19.17 -11.34 5.28
CA ASN A 10 -18.06 -12.30 5.30
C ASN A 10 -16.84 -11.71 4.60
N GLU A 11 -16.49 -10.47 4.95
CA GLU A 11 -15.16 -9.94 4.64
C GLU A 11 -14.21 -10.46 5.71
N LYS A 12 -13.64 -11.63 5.44
CA LYS A 12 -12.53 -12.18 6.20
C LYS A 12 -11.38 -11.17 6.08
N TRP A 13 -11.14 -10.38 7.12
CA TRP A 13 -10.03 -9.44 7.19
C TRP A 13 -8.74 -10.17 6.82
N GLN A 14 -8.16 -9.83 5.67
CA GLN A 14 -6.89 -10.41 5.27
C GLN A 14 -5.79 -9.81 6.14
N GLU A 15 -4.89 -10.66 6.63
CA GLU A 15 -3.67 -10.18 7.27
C GLU A 15 -2.89 -9.29 6.28
N ILE A 16 -2.33 -8.19 6.79
CA ILE A 16 -1.56 -7.24 5.99
C ILE A 16 -0.28 -7.93 5.51
N LYS A 17 -0.06 -7.96 4.20
CA LYS A 17 1.21 -8.41 3.62
C LYS A 17 2.19 -7.24 3.57
N ALA A 18 2.73 -6.87 4.73
CA ALA A 18 3.59 -5.71 4.88
C ALA A 18 5.01 -5.95 4.30
N GLN A 19 5.49 -5.03 3.47
CA GLN A 19 6.86 -5.02 2.95
C GLN A 19 7.53 -3.70 3.26
N ARG A 20 8.73 -3.74 3.89
CA ARG A 20 9.53 -2.54 4.14
C ARG A 20 10.22 -2.07 2.86
N VAL A 21 10.19 -0.76 2.59
CA VAL A 21 10.64 -0.16 1.34
C VAL A 21 11.35 1.18 1.52
N ARG A 22 12.23 1.49 0.57
CA ARG A 22 12.71 2.86 0.30
C ARG A 22 12.07 3.37 -0.97
N VAL A 23 11.56 4.60 -0.94
CA VAL A 23 10.90 5.25 -2.08
C VAL A 23 11.58 6.59 -2.34
N LYS A 24 11.93 6.87 -3.59
CA LYS A 24 12.35 8.20 -4.03
C LYS A 24 11.30 8.84 -4.92
N LEU A 25 10.93 10.07 -4.59
CA LEU A 25 10.03 10.89 -5.39
C LEU A 25 10.78 11.79 -6.37
N ALA A 26 10.05 12.31 -7.37
CA ALA A 26 10.57 13.18 -8.42
C ALA A 26 11.13 14.52 -7.91
N ASP A 27 10.65 14.99 -6.75
CA ASP A 27 11.16 16.19 -6.07
C ASP A 27 12.46 15.95 -5.28
N GLY A 28 12.95 14.70 -5.25
CA GLY A 28 14.15 14.29 -4.51
C GLY A 28 13.88 13.77 -3.10
N THR A 29 12.64 13.86 -2.59
CA THR A 29 12.26 13.33 -1.28
C THR A 29 12.46 11.82 -1.21
N ILE A 30 13.02 11.33 -0.10
CA ILE A 30 13.20 9.90 0.15
C ILE A 30 12.42 9.49 1.39
N PHE A 31 11.55 8.50 1.24
CA PHE A 31 10.83 7.88 2.35
C PHE A 31 11.39 6.49 2.66
N ARG A 32 11.33 6.12 3.95
CA ARG A 32 11.48 4.74 4.42
C ARG A 32 10.26 4.37 5.24
N GLY A 33 9.61 3.27 4.89
CA GLY A 33 8.37 2.83 5.54
C GLY A 33 7.95 1.44 5.05
N LYS A 34 6.68 1.12 5.17
CA LYS A 34 6.08 -0.14 4.72
C LYS A 34 4.92 0.11 3.77
N ILE A 35 4.76 -0.77 2.80
CA ILE A 35 3.56 -0.86 1.94
C ILE A 35 2.80 -2.14 2.26
N ASN A 36 1.51 -2.16 1.95
CA ASN A 36 0.70 -3.35 2.04
C ASN A 36 0.52 -3.99 0.65
N LEU A 37 1.15 -5.13 0.39
CA LEU A 37 1.10 -5.78 -0.93
C LEU A 37 -0.28 -6.33 -1.30
N ASN A 38 -1.17 -6.58 -0.33
CA ASN A 38 -2.55 -7.01 -0.62
C ASN A 38 -3.58 -5.87 -0.60
N SER A 39 -3.14 -4.60 -0.66
CA SER A 39 -4.09 -3.46 -0.67
C SER A 39 -4.67 -3.13 -2.05
N GLU A 40 -4.26 -3.84 -3.10
CA GLU A 40 -4.85 -3.70 -4.43
C GLU A 40 -5.99 -4.72 -4.61
N ALA A 41 -6.97 -4.41 -5.46
CA ALA A 41 -8.09 -5.30 -5.75
C ALA A 41 -7.67 -6.60 -6.48
N VAL A 42 -6.45 -6.63 -7.01
CA VAL A 42 -5.84 -7.77 -7.69
C VAL A 42 -4.79 -8.43 -6.80
N PRO A 43 -4.70 -9.77 -6.77
CA PRO A 43 -3.67 -10.47 -6.03
C PRO A 43 -2.27 -10.04 -6.51
N ALA A 44 -1.48 -9.49 -5.58
CA ALA A 44 -0.10 -9.09 -5.82
C ALA A 44 0.83 -9.79 -4.84
N ASP A 45 1.33 -10.97 -5.24
CA ASP A 45 2.25 -11.73 -4.40
C ASP A 45 3.65 -11.08 -4.33
N ARG A 46 4.00 -10.29 -5.34
CA ARG A 46 5.28 -9.60 -5.47
C ARG A 46 5.08 -8.09 -5.57
N MET A 47 6.08 -7.33 -5.14
CA MET A 47 6.08 -5.87 -5.30
C MET A 47 5.92 -5.45 -6.77
N SER A 48 6.56 -6.15 -7.71
CA SER A 48 6.38 -5.86 -9.14
C SER A 48 4.93 -6.01 -9.59
N ASP A 49 4.24 -7.05 -9.12
CA ASP A 49 2.82 -7.26 -9.44
C ASP A 49 1.95 -6.13 -8.90
N PHE A 50 2.23 -5.68 -7.67
CA PHE A 50 1.52 -4.57 -7.03
C PHE A 50 1.61 -3.28 -7.84
N PHE A 51 2.76 -2.97 -8.43
CA PHE A 51 2.94 -1.75 -9.24
C PHE A 51 2.49 -1.90 -10.69
N LEU A 52 2.60 -3.08 -11.30
CA LEU A 52 2.26 -3.30 -12.71
C LEU A 52 0.79 -3.66 -12.94
N LYS A 53 0.18 -4.40 -12.03
CA LYS A 53 -1.21 -4.86 -12.14
C LYS A 53 -2.18 -4.02 -11.31
N GLY A 54 -1.68 -3.39 -10.24
CA GLY A 54 -2.48 -2.53 -9.38
C GLY A 54 -3.05 -1.33 -10.14
N VAL A 55 -4.35 -1.10 -9.99
CA VAL A 55 -5.07 -0.04 -10.72
C VAL A 55 -5.11 1.28 -9.95
N SER A 56 -4.84 1.24 -8.64
CA SER A 56 -4.79 2.47 -7.85
C SER A 56 -3.64 3.36 -8.32
N PRO A 57 -3.87 4.66 -8.59
CA PRO A 57 -2.79 5.59 -8.87
C PRO A 57 -1.98 5.96 -7.61
N PHE A 58 -2.43 5.52 -6.43
CA PHE A 58 -1.81 5.83 -5.14
C PHE A 58 -1.32 4.58 -4.42
N ILE A 59 -0.29 4.75 -3.60
CA ILE A 59 0.16 3.76 -2.61
C ILE A 59 0.07 4.37 -1.22
N ILE A 60 -0.25 3.55 -0.23
CA ILE A 60 -0.18 3.93 1.19
C ILE A 60 1.16 3.45 1.74
N LEU A 61 1.96 4.40 2.23
CA LEU A 61 3.18 4.12 2.97
C LEU A 61 2.91 4.38 4.46
N PHE A 62 3.10 3.37 5.30
CA PHE A 62 2.90 3.44 6.75
C PHE A 62 4.18 3.09 7.51
N ASP A 63 4.19 3.27 8.83
CA ASP A 63 5.38 3.15 9.67
C ASP A 63 6.57 3.96 9.13
N VAL A 64 6.29 5.15 8.59
CA VAL A 64 7.33 5.99 7.99
C VAL A 64 8.19 6.60 9.08
N SER A 65 9.48 6.30 9.03
CA SER A 65 10.46 6.86 9.97
C SER A 65 10.84 8.27 9.51
N ALA A 66 10.02 9.27 9.85
CA ALA A 66 10.33 10.68 9.68
C ALA A 66 10.30 11.37 11.05
N GLN A 67 11.42 11.99 11.44
CA GLN A 67 11.53 12.85 12.63
C GLN A 67 10.93 12.27 13.93
N GLY A 68 11.09 10.97 14.17
CA GLY A 68 10.65 10.32 15.42
C GLY A 68 9.14 10.16 15.59
N ARG A 69 8.33 10.29 14.52
CA ARG A 69 6.88 10.01 14.56
C ARG A 69 6.51 8.94 13.54
N ASN A 70 5.70 7.97 13.96
CA ASN A 70 5.01 7.07 13.04
C ASN A 70 4.00 7.90 12.24
N SER A 71 4.30 8.10 10.97
CA SER A 71 3.45 8.82 10.03
C SER A 71 3.03 7.91 8.89
N PHE A 72 1.91 8.21 8.25
CA PHE A 72 1.50 7.57 7.01
C PHE A 72 1.44 8.61 5.88
N PHE A 73 1.66 8.16 4.66
CA PHE A 73 1.63 8.99 3.46
C PHE A 73 0.85 8.28 2.36
N ILE A 74 0.06 9.04 1.62
CA ILE A 74 -0.56 8.59 0.38
C ILE A 74 0.30 9.18 -0.75
N LEU A 75 0.98 8.32 -1.50
CA LEU A 75 1.91 8.73 -2.56
C LEU A 75 1.30 8.45 -3.92
N ASN A 76 1.33 9.41 -4.83
CA ASN A 76 0.96 9.20 -6.23
C ASN A 76 2.08 8.44 -6.96
N LYS A 77 1.76 7.28 -7.56
CA LYS A 77 2.69 6.41 -8.27
C LYS A 77 3.44 7.14 -9.40
N SER A 78 2.79 8.08 -10.07
CA SER A 78 3.41 8.85 -11.18
C SER A 78 4.57 9.75 -10.74
N HIS A 79 4.67 10.06 -9.45
CA HIS A 79 5.77 10.85 -8.89
C HIS A 79 6.88 9.97 -8.28
N ILE A 80 6.73 8.65 -8.30
CA ILE A 80 7.75 7.71 -7.81
C ILE A 80 8.80 7.52 -8.91
N VAL A 81 10.05 7.87 -8.61
CA VAL A 81 11.20 7.61 -9.49
C VAL A 81 11.63 6.16 -9.38
N TRP A 82 11.75 5.68 -8.14
CA TRP A 82 12.02 4.28 -7.86
C TRP A 82 11.49 3.89 -6.48
N ILE A 83 11.23 2.60 -6.34
CA ILE A 83 10.92 1.93 -5.08
C ILE A 83 11.69 0.62 -5.02
N THR A 84 12.21 0.30 -3.85
CA THR A 84 12.96 -0.94 -3.58
C THR A 84 12.65 -1.45 -2.18
N PRO A 85 12.69 -2.77 -1.93
CA PRO A 85 12.79 -3.29 -0.57
C PRO A 85 13.90 -2.59 0.24
N ASP A 86 13.68 -2.35 1.54
CA ASP A 86 14.66 -1.72 2.46
C ASP A 86 15.68 -2.74 3.02
N ASP A 87 15.56 -4.01 2.62
CA ASP A 87 16.34 -5.17 3.09
C ASP A 87 17.30 -5.65 2.00
#